data_AF-A0A2T9XW61-F1
#
_entry.id   AF-A0A2T9XW61-F1
#
_cell.length_a   1.000
_cell.length_b   1.000
_cell.length_c   1.000
_cell.angle_alpha   90.00
_cell.angle_beta   90.00
_cell.angle_gamma   90.00
#
_symmetry.space_group_name_H-M   'P 1'
#
loop_
_entity.id
_entity.type
_entity.pdbx_description
1 polymer ?
#
loop_
_entity_poly.entity_id
_entity_poly.type
_entity_poly.pdbx_seq_one_letter_code
_entity_poly.pdbx_strand_id
1 'polypeptide(L)'
;MHLPLIGRRHPQSAPAGQAPAPTDSMTPREAIIESVRVREQVALEALGAATGGASLCSTPRAGTPVPAVKYHEGASSALAEARRAIRDVQEGPGAVLEARAVLREIRARWRAQRGTSGRTGPSWAGYLAGGLDALDQLVDDDEGRAHDA
;
A
#
# COMPACT_ATOMS: atom_id res chain seq x y z
N MET A 1 -19.46 43.65 -62.92
CA MET A 1 -19.34 43.42 -61.46
C MET A 1 -19.54 41.94 -61.22
N HIS A 2 -18.54 41.29 -60.63
CA HIS A 2 -18.29 39.85 -60.71
C HIS A 2 -18.71 39.18 -59.39
N LEU A 3 -19.54 38.16 -59.46
CA LEU A 3 -19.80 37.20 -58.38
C LEU A 3 -18.81 36.03 -58.51
N PRO A 4 -18.12 35.64 -57.44
CA PRO A 4 -17.70 34.25 -57.25
C PRO A 4 -18.28 33.70 -55.94
N LEU A 5 -19.12 32.67 -56.01
CA LEU A 5 -18.77 31.23 -56.00
C LEU A 5 -18.64 30.66 -54.58
N ILE A 6 -19.70 29.96 -54.20
CA ILE A 6 -19.87 29.11 -53.03
C ILE A 6 -18.87 27.95 -53.11
N GLY A 7 -17.81 28.02 -52.31
CA GLY A 7 -16.90 26.90 -52.07
C GLY A 7 -17.40 26.06 -50.90
N ARG A 8 -18.15 24.99 -51.20
CA ARG A 8 -18.47 23.90 -50.25
C ARG A 8 -17.15 23.31 -49.71
N ARG A 9 -16.85 23.52 -48.43
CA ARG A 9 -15.88 22.67 -47.71
C ARG A 9 -16.61 21.43 -47.21
N HIS A 10 -16.20 20.28 -47.74
CA HIS A 10 -16.58 18.98 -47.21
C HIS A 10 -16.11 18.83 -45.76
N PRO A 11 -16.93 18.26 -44.86
CA PRO A 11 -16.46 17.80 -43.57
C PRO A 11 -15.52 16.61 -43.78
N GLN A 12 -14.30 16.72 -43.25
CA GLN A 12 -13.33 15.64 -43.26
C GLN A 12 -13.77 14.60 -42.22
N SER A 13 -14.34 13.49 -42.70
CA SER A 13 -14.60 12.31 -41.89
C SER A 13 -13.29 11.62 -41.49
N ALA A 14 -13.30 11.12 -40.27
CA ALA A 14 -12.21 10.63 -39.40
C ALA A 14 -11.29 9.52 -39.98
N PRO A 15 -10.27 9.14 -39.19
CA PRO A 15 -10.14 7.74 -38.82
C PRO A 15 -10.67 7.54 -37.40
N ALA A 16 -11.76 6.76 -37.32
CA ALA A 16 -12.04 5.96 -36.14
C ALA A 16 -10.90 4.95 -35.99
N GLY A 17 -10.22 4.94 -34.85
CA GLY A 17 -9.11 3.99 -34.67
C GLY A 17 -8.16 4.31 -33.54
N GLN A 18 -8.66 4.39 -32.30
CA GLN A 18 -8.06 3.66 -31.19
C GLN A 18 -9.08 3.70 -30.05
N ALA A 19 -9.82 2.60 -29.85
CA ALA A 19 -10.37 2.35 -28.52
C ALA A 19 -9.17 2.31 -27.55
N PRO A 20 -9.25 2.91 -26.34
CA PRO A 20 -8.24 2.64 -25.33
C PRO A 20 -8.15 1.12 -25.17
N ALA A 21 -6.93 0.59 -25.27
CA ALA A 21 -6.66 -0.82 -24.98
C ALA A 21 -7.26 -1.17 -23.60
N PRO A 22 -7.74 -2.40 -23.40
CA PRO A 22 -8.30 -2.80 -22.11
C PRO A 22 -7.29 -2.49 -21.00
N THR A 23 -7.66 -1.55 -20.13
CA THR A 23 -6.92 -1.16 -18.92
C THR A 23 -7.07 -2.25 -17.87
N ASP A 24 -6.55 -3.43 -18.14
CA ASP A 24 -6.59 -4.56 -17.22
C ASP A 24 -5.20 -5.19 -17.03
N SER A 25 -4.16 -4.40 -17.28
CA SER A 25 -2.78 -4.75 -16.93
C SER A 25 -2.35 -3.87 -15.78
N MET A 26 -2.59 -4.36 -14.56
CA MET A 26 -2.10 -3.77 -13.32
C MET A 26 -0.59 -3.56 -13.44
N THR A 27 -0.10 -2.34 -13.22
CA THR A 27 1.34 -2.07 -13.28
C THR A 27 2.05 -2.84 -12.16
N PRO A 28 3.36 -3.16 -12.30
CA PRO A 28 4.09 -3.81 -11.22
C PRO A 28 4.06 -3.02 -9.90
N ARG A 29 4.00 -1.68 -9.95
CA ARG A 29 3.83 -0.83 -8.77
C ARG A 29 2.44 -1.02 -8.16
N GLU A 30 1.39 -1.02 -8.98
CA GLU A 30 0.01 -1.25 -8.52
C GLU A 30 -0.14 -2.64 -7.89
N ALA A 31 0.54 -3.66 -8.42
CA ALA A 31 0.58 -5.00 -7.83
C ALA A 31 1.20 -5.00 -6.42
N ILE A 32 2.26 -4.21 -6.19
CA ILE A 32 2.82 -4.03 -4.85
C ILE A 32 1.80 -3.33 -3.94
N ILE A 33 1.17 -2.23 -4.40
CA ILE A 33 0.15 -1.50 -3.62
C ILE A 33 -1.00 -2.41 -3.22
N GLU A 34 -1.48 -3.25 -4.14
CA GLU A 34 -2.57 -4.19 -3.88
C GLU A 34 -2.13 -5.28 -2.91
N SER A 35 -0.92 -5.82 -3.07
CA SER A 35 -0.31 -6.74 -2.12
C SER A 35 -0.24 -6.16 -0.70
N VAL A 36 0.05 -4.86 -0.55
CA VAL A 36 0.03 -4.17 0.76
C VAL A 36 -1.40 -4.04 1.29
N ARG A 37 -2.36 -3.63 0.45
CA ARG A 37 -3.77 -3.45 0.86
C ARG A 37 -4.39 -4.73 1.38
N VAL A 38 -4.20 -5.85 0.67
CA VAL A 38 -4.74 -7.15 1.09
C VAL A 38 -4.21 -7.53 2.48
N ARG A 39 -2.91 -7.32 2.73
CA ARG A 39 -2.29 -7.61 4.04
C ARG A 39 -2.78 -6.65 5.13
N GLU A 40 -2.94 -5.36 4.82
CA GLU A 40 -3.47 -4.38 5.77
C GLU A 40 -4.88 -4.76 6.21
N GLN A 41 -5.72 -5.16 5.26
CA GLN A 41 -7.07 -5.62 5.52
C GLN A 41 -7.08 -6.87 6.43
N VAL A 42 -6.24 -7.87 6.15
CA VAL A 42 -6.09 -9.06 7.01
C VAL A 42 -5.65 -8.67 8.43
N ALA A 43 -4.72 -7.73 8.57
CA ALA A 43 -4.28 -7.25 9.89
C ALA A 43 -5.41 -6.52 10.65
N LEU A 44 -6.22 -5.72 9.95
CA LEU A 44 -7.38 -5.04 10.54
C LEU A 44 -8.48 -6.02 10.97
N GLU A 45 -8.74 -7.06 10.19
CA GLU A 45 -9.69 -8.13 10.56
C GLU A 45 -9.21 -8.90 11.79
N ALA A 46 -7.93 -9.25 11.84
CA ALA A 46 -7.32 -9.90 13.00
C ALA A 46 -7.35 -9.00 14.25
N LEU A 47 -7.17 -7.69 14.09
CA LEU A 47 -7.33 -6.71 15.16
C LEU A 47 -8.77 -6.65 15.67
N GLY A 48 -9.75 -6.65 14.76
CA GLY A 48 -11.17 -6.71 15.09
C GLY A 48 -11.53 -8.00 15.85
N ALA A 49 -11.00 -9.14 15.42
CA ALA A 49 -11.18 -10.41 16.12
C ALA A 49 -10.55 -10.41 17.53
N ALA A 50 -9.32 -9.87 17.66
CA ALA A 50 -8.61 -9.80 18.93
C ALA A 50 -9.27 -8.88 19.97
N THR A 51 -10.11 -7.94 19.52
CA THR A 51 -10.90 -7.04 20.37
C THR A 51 -12.32 -7.57 20.63
N GLY A 52 -12.66 -8.76 20.12
CA GLY A 52 -14.02 -9.32 20.21
C GLY A 52 -15.04 -8.51 19.43
N GLY A 53 -14.63 -7.82 18.36
CA GLY A 53 -15.47 -6.92 17.57
C GLY A 53 -15.83 -5.60 18.27
N ALA A 54 -15.33 -5.37 19.50
CA ALA A 54 -15.53 -4.11 20.19
C ALA A 54 -14.66 -3.00 19.58
N SER A 55 -15.17 -1.77 19.56
CA SER A 55 -14.32 -0.62 19.23
C SER A 55 -13.20 -0.52 20.28
N LEU A 56 -11.96 -0.25 19.83
CA LEU A 56 -10.82 0.03 20.71
C LEU A 56 -11.12 1.16 21.72
N CYS A 57 -12.05 2.06 21.38
CA CYS A 57 -12.50 3.15 22.25
C CYS A 57 -13.51 2.70 23.33
N SER A 58 -14.17 1.55 23.13
CA SER A 58 -15.19 0.98 24.04
C SER A 58 -14.65 -0.14 24.92
N THR A 59 -13.42 -0.61 24.67
CA THR A 59 -12.80 -1.65 25.49
C THR A 59 -12.54 -1.05 26.88
N PRO A 60 -13.10 -1.64 27.96
CA PRO A 60 -12.86 -1.10 29.30
C PRO A 60 -11.35 -1.07 29.56
N ARG A 61 -10.93 -0.11 30.38
CA ARG A 61 -9.58 0.00 30.98
C ARG A 61 -9.31 -1.17 31.96
N ALA A 62 -9.87 -2.35 31.67
CA ALA A 62 -9.65 -3.61 32.35
C ALA A 62 -8.24 -4.06 31.98
N GLY A 63 -7.36 -4.02 32.97
CA GLY A 63 -5.91 -4.06 32.79
C GLY A 63 -5.36 -5.15 31.88
N THR A 64 -4.23 -4.82 31.26
CA THR A 64 -3.38 -5.62 30.37
C THR A 64 -3.85 -5.62 28.91
N PRO A 65 -3.27 -4.79 28.04
CA PRO A 65 -3.48 -4.94 26.60
C PRO A 65 -3.08 -6.35 26.17
N VAL A 66 -3.99 -7.05 25.50
CA VAL A 66 -3.74 -8.38 24.97
C VAL A 66 -2.57 -8.26 23.98
N PRO A 67 -1.49 -9.05 24.12
CA PRO A 67 -0.35 -9.01 23.20
C PRO A 67 -0.75 -9.07 21.72
N ALA A 68 -1.79 -9.85 21.39
CA ALA A 68 -2.34 -9.96 20.04
C ALA A 68 -2.92 -8.64 19.50
N VAL A 69 -3.61 -7.83 20.33
CA VAL A 69 -4.17 -6.54 19.89
C VAL A 69 -3.05 -5.60 19.47
N LYS A 70 -2.02 -5.45 20.32
CA LYS A 70 -0.88 -4.57 19.99
C LYS A 70 -0.10 -5.07 18.78
N TYR A 71 0.05 -6.38 18.65
CA TYR A 71 0.66 -6.99 17.46
C TYR A 71 -0.08 -6.61 16.16
N HIS A 72 -1.39 -6.82 16.09
CA HIS A 72 -2.17 -6.50 14.88
C HIS A 72 -2.31 -4.98 14.62
N GLU A 73 -2.31 -4.17 15.69
CA GLU A 73 -2.21 -2.71 15.58
C GLU A 73 -0.88 -2.27 14.95
N GLY A 74 0.22 -2.91 15.33
CA GLY A 74 1.54 -2.71 14.72
C GLY A 74 1.58 -3.09 13.25
N ALA A 75 1.08 -4.27 12.92
CA ALA A 75 1.02 -4.78 11.55
C ALA A 75 0.23 -3.84 10.63
N SER A 76 -1.00 -3.49 11.00
CA SER A 76 -1.84 -2.58 10.23
C SER A 76 -1.23 -1.19 10.07
N SER A 77 -0.61 -0.65 11.12
CA SER A 77 0.05 0.66 11.08
C SER A 77 1.24 0.68 10.13
N ALA A 78 2.10 -0.34 10.17
CA ALA A 78 3.26 -0.46 9.30
C ALA A 78 2.87 -0.60 7.82
N LEU A 79 1.85 -1.42 7.53
CA LEU A 79 1.33 -1.63 6.18
C LEU A 79 0.65 -0.37 5.62
N ALA A 80 -0.10 0.35 6.46
CA ALA A 80 -0.70 1.63 6.08
C ALA A 80 0.37 2.69 5.75
N GLU A 81 1.47 2.76 6.52
CA GLU A 81 2.61 3.64 6.22
C GLU A 81 3.24 3.26 4.87
N ALA A 82 3.57 1.98 4.67
CA ALA A 82 4.15 1.49 3.41
C ALA A 82 3.26 1.80 2.21
N ARG A 83 1.94 1.55 2.31
CA ARG A 83 1.00 1.83 1.24
C ARG A 83 0.94 3.30 0.88
N ARG A 84 0.92 4.20 1.87
CA ARG A 84 0.92 5.66 1.63
C ARG A 84 2.21 6.08 0.94
N ALA A 85 3.36 5.64 1.44
CA ALA A 85 4.65 5.97 0.85
C ALA A 85 4.79 5.48 -0.60
N ILE A 86 4.35 4.25 -0.89
CA ILE A 86 4.39 3.70 -2.27
C ILE A 86 3.41 4.43 -3.18
N ARG A 87 2.26 4.89 -2.66
CA ARG A 87 1.30 5.73 -3.41
C ARG A 87 1.87 7.08 -3.84
N ASP A 88 2.85 7.60 -3.10
CA ASP A 88 3.47 8.89 -3.41
C ASP A 88 4.60 8.78 -4.47
N VAL A 89 5.09 7.56 -4.72
CA VAL A 89 6.02 7.26 -5.84
C VAL A 89 5.38 7.66 -7.16
N GLN A 90 6.11 8.43 -7.97
CA GLN A 90 5.63 8.91 -9.26
C GLN A 90 5.58 7.76 -10.28
N GLU A 91 4.56 7.77 -11.13
CA GLU A 91 4.47 6.83 -12.26
C GLU A 91 5.56 7.11 -13.28
N GLY A 92 6.12 6.05 -13.87
CA GLY A 92 7.12 6.17 -14.92
C GLY A 92 8.13 5.02 -14.96
N PRO A 93 9.14 5.12 -15.85
CA PRO A 93 10.22 4.15 -15.92
C PRO A 93 10.95 4.08 -14.59
N GLY A 94 10.97 2.91 -13.95
CA GLY A 94 11.62 2.70 -12.65
C GLY A 94 10.70 2.85 -11.43
N ALA A 95 9.42 3.19 -11.60
CA ALA A 95 8.46 3.32 -10.48
C ALA A 95 8.40 2.06 -9.59
N VAL A 96 8.55 0.87 -10.18
CA VAL A 96 8.62 -0.39 -9.42
C VAL A 96 9.89 -0.50 -8.57
N LEU A 97 11.04 -0.05 -9.09
CA LEU A 97 12.31 -0.08 -8.37
C LEU A 97 12.28 0.92 -7.20
N GLU A 98 11.72 2.10 -7.44
CA GLU A 98 11.52 3.13 -6.41
C GLU A 98 10.53 2.66 -5.33
N ALA A 99 9.41 2.05 -5.72
CA ALA A 99 8.45 1.46 -4.77
C ALA A 99 9.12 0.40 -3.86
N ARG A 100 9.97 -0.46 -4.44
CA ARG A 100 10.76 -1.45 -3.68
C ARG A 100 11.78 -0.78 -2.75
N ALA A 101 12.44 0.28 -3.20
CA ALA A 101 13.37 1.03 -2.37
C ALA A 101 12.67 1.69 -1.17
N VAL A 102 11.51 2.33 -1.41
CA VAL A 102 10.65 2.92 -0.37
C VAL A 102 10.22 1.86 0.64
N LEU A 103 9.78 0.68 0.19
CA LEU A 103 9.40 -0.41 1.07
C LEU A 103 10.56 -0.86 2.00
N ARG A 104 11.77 -1.00 1.44
CA ARG A 104 12.97 -1.33 2.22
C ARG A 104 13.33 -0.22 3.22
N GLU A 105 13.16 1.04 2.84
CA GLU A 105 13.40 2.19 3.72
C GLU A 105 12.43 2.18 4.90
N ILE A 106 11.13 1.98 4.66
CA ILE A 106 10.09 1.87 5.70
C ILE A 106 10.47 0.76 6.69
N ARG A 107 10.83 -0.43 6.18
CA ARG A 107 11.30 -1.57 6.98
C ARG A 107 12.52 -1.20 7.82
N ALA A 108 13.51 -0.51 7.26
CA ALA A 108 14.68 -0.06 7.99
C ALA A 108 14.32 0.94 9.10
N ARG A 109 13.42 1.91 8.83
CA ARG A 109 12.95 2.87 9.84
C ARG A 109 12.23 2.18 10.98
N TRP A 110 11.38 1.18 10.70
CA TRP A 110 10.74 0.38 11.74
C TRP A 110 11.76 -0.41 12.58
N ARG A 111 12.79 -1.01 11.95
CA ARG A 111 13.86 -1.71 12.69
C ARG A 111 14.63 -0.81 13.63
N ALA A 112 14.91 0.42 13.20
CA ALA A 112 15.59 1.42 14.02
C ALA A 112 14.81 1.78 15.31
N GLN A 113 13.51 1.50 15.38
CA GLN A 113 12.70 1.80 16.56
C GLN A 113 12.95 0.86 17.75
N ARG A 114 13.67 -0.25 17.56
CA ARG A 114 13.99 -1.23 18.64
C ARG A 114 14.80 -0.61 19.79
N GLY A 115 15.49 0.50 19.57
CA GLY A 115 16.30 1.20 20.57
C GLY A 115 15.83 2.62 20.91
N THR A 116 14.63 3.03 20.49
CA THR A 116 14.17 4.41 20.72
C THR A 116 13.83 4.65 22.19
N SER A 117 14.52 5.60 22.82
CA SER A 117 14.24 6.02 24.20
C SER A 117 12.78 6.43 24.37
N GLY A 118 12.16 6.00 25.48
CA GLY A 118 10.74 6.29 25.77
C GLY A 118 9.74 5.38 25.04
N ARG A 119 10.18 4.48 24.16
CA ARG A 119 9.34 3.44 23.56
C ARG A 119 9.72 2.07 24.12
N THR A 120 9.13 1.71 25.24
CA THR A 120 9.49 0.51 26.02
C THR A 120 8.26 -0.25 26.51
N GLY A 121 8.47 -1.50 26.96
CA GLY A 121 7.46 -2.33 27.61
C GLY A 121 6.72 -3.29 26.67
N PRO A 122 5.91 -4.23 27.23
CA PRO A 122 5.33 -5.34 26.47
C PRO A 122 4.40 -4.90 25.33
N SER A 123 3.60 -3.85 25.54
CA SER A 123 2.69 -3.32 24.52
C SER A 123 3.45 -2.73 23.34
N TRP A 124 4.53 -2.00 23.62
CA TRP A 124 5.41 -1.47 22.58
C TRP A 124 6.12 -2.60 21.83
N ALA A 125 6.65 -3.58 22.55
CA ALA A 125 7.32 -4.73 21.95
C ALA A 125 6.38 -5.51 21.00
N GLY A 126 5.12 -5.74 21.40
CA GLY A 126 4.11 -6.37 20.55
C GLY A 126 3.79 -5.55 19.30
N TYR A 127 3.57 -4.23 19.46
CA TYR A 127 3.34 -3.32 18.33
C TYR A 127 4.51 -3.32 17.34
N LEU A 128 5.74 -3.21 17.85
CA LEU A 128 6.91 -3.21 16.98
C LEU A 128 7.12 -4.57 16.30
N ALA A 129 6.89 -5.68 17.00
CA ALA A 129 7.00 -7.02 16.43
C ALA A 129 6.01 -7.21 15.26
N GLY A 130 4.73 -6.91 15.47
CA GLY A 130 3.73 -7.08 14.41
C GLY A 130 3.97 -6.21 13.18
N GLY A 131 4.45 -4.97 13.38
CA GLY A 131 4.83 -4.12 12.25
C GLY A 131 6.04 -4.66 11.48
N LEU A 132 7.05 -5.16 12.18
CA LEU A 132 8.24 -5.76 11.54
C LEU A 132 7.91 -7.05 10.81
N ASP A 133 7.16 -7.96 11.42
CA ASP A 133 6.80 -9.24 10.82
C ASP A 133 5.97 -9.03 9.54
N ALA A 134 5.04 -8.06 9.55
CA ALA A 134 4.25 -7.72 8.38
C ALA A 134 5.09 -7.13 7.22
N LEU A 135 6.06 -6.27 7.53
CA LEU A 135 6.97 -5.70 6.53
C LEU A 135 7.99 -6.73 6.01
N ASP A 136 8.48 -7.62 6.88
CA ASP A 136 9.39 -8.71 6.50
C ASP A 136 8.69 -9.64 5.50
N GLN A 137 7.48 -10.12 5.80
CA GLN A 137 6.69 -10.95 4.88
C GLN A 137 6.42 -10.26 3.54
N LEU A 138 6.08 -8.97 3.56
CA LEU A 138 5.81 -8.22 2.33
C LEU A 138 7.04 -8.09 1.42
N VAL A 139 8.23 -7.89 2.00
CA VAL A 139 9.48 -7.83 1.23
C VAL A 139 9.84 -9.21 0.69
N ASP A 140 9.76 -10.25 1.51
CA ASP A 140 10.14 -11.60 1.11
C ASP A 140 9.25 -12.10 -0.04
N ASP A 141 7.94 -11.82 -0.01
CA ASP A 141 7.00 -12.15 -1.08
C ASP A 141 7.24 -11.34 -2.37
N ASP A 142 7.62 -10.07 -2.26
CA ASP A 142 7.95 -9.21 -3.40
C ASP A 142 9.27 -9.60 -4.07
N GLU A 143 10.24 -10.04 -3.27
CA GLU A 143 11.50 -10.60 -3.76
C GLU A 143 11.25 -11.95 -4.42
N GLY A 144 10.45 -12.85 -3.84
CA GLY A 144 10.05 -14.12 -4.47
C GLY A 144 9.42 -13.91 -5.85
N ARG A 145 8.46 -12.99 -5.98
CA ARG A 145 7.84 -12.64 -7.26
C ARG A 145 8.82 -12.09 -8.31
N ALA A 146 9.91 -11.45 -7.88
CA ALA A 146 10.92 -10.94 -8.80
C ALA A 146 11.85 -12.01 -9.37
N HIS A 147 11.99 -13.14 -8.68
CA HIS A 147 12.81 -14.26 -9.15
C HIS A 147 12.05 -15.16 -10.14
N ASP A 148 10.72 -15.18 -10.06
CA ASP A 148 9.84 -16.00 -10.93
C ASP A 148 9.44 -15.31 -12.25
N ALA A 149 9.78 -14.03 -12.43
CA ALA A 149 9.42 -13.20 -13.59
C ALA A 149 10.59 -13.03 -14.56
#